data_AF-A0A956WU03-F1
#
_entry.id   AF-A0A956WU03-F1
#
_cell.length_a   1.000
_cell.length_b   1.000
_cell.length_c   1.000
_cell.angle_alpha   90.00
_cell.angle_beta   90.00
_cell.angle_gamma   90.00
#
_symmetry.space_group_name_H-M   'P 1'
#
loop_
_entity.id
_entity.type
_entity.pdbx_description
1 polymer ?
#
loop_
_entity_poly.entity_id
_entity_poly.type
_entity_poly.pdbx_seq_one_letter_code
_entity_poly.pdbx_strand_id
1 'polypeptide(L)'
;MNEASREFLAEMQGKLSQYFSGEEIETLAFVLGVDYDSLRGGTKPTKINSLIAEMARNGRLESLLREARRQRTNVTWPDVPADFALPQGSSGSETDGATIYHIASLNTGGGAFVGGSVTAGGDVEAGSKNVGGDEIKGSKYVMSGDFRGAMLNIESRLDNVTQTLGALPAAQPDQKEQLAQLVAELKRVLNQIAPQQASEAETLVRRIGALADEATAAHPDREAVRDLGEIVKRAAAKLAPTVPTVMTLVASIIELVAAIIG
;
A
#
# COMPACT_ATOMS: atom_id res chain seq x y z
N MET A 1 -8.42 -28.13 -18.42
CA MET A 1 -9.71 -27.66 -17.87
C MET A 1 -10.42 -26.90 -18.97
N ASN A 2 -11.71 -27.19 -19.18
CA ASN A 2 -12.51 -26.57 -20.23
C ASN A 2 -12.99 -25.18 -19.79
N GLU A 3 -13.27 -24.30 -20.75
CA GLU A 3 -13.69 -22.91 -20.50
C GLU A 3 -14.96 -22.84 -19.65
N ALA A 4 -15.97 -23.68 -19.94
CA ALA A 4 -17.20 -23.78 -19.16
C ALA A 4 -16.96 -24.14 -17.68
N SER A 5 -15.97 -25.00 -17.39
CA SER A 5 -15.61 -25.35 -16.00
C SER A 5 -14.97 -24.17 -15.26
N ARG A 6 -14.21 -23.32 -15.97
CA ARG A 6 -13.59 -22.11 -15.41
C ARG A 6 -14.64 -21.07 -15.05
N GLU A 7 -15.54 -20.80 -15.99
CA GLU A 7 -16.63 -19.83 -15.82
C GLU A 7 -17.56 -20.26 -14.68
N PHE A 8 -17.92 -21.54 -14.63
CA PHE A 8 -18.72 -22.11 -13.55
C PHE A 8 -18.07 -21.87 -12.16
N LEU A 9 -16.78 -22.19 -12.01
CA LEU A 9 -16.06 -22.01 -10.74
C LEU A 9 -15.96 -20.53 -10.35
N ALA A 10 -15.70 -19.66 -11.33
CA ALA A 10 -15.63 -18.21 -11.16
C ALA A 10 -16.96 -17.63 -10.64
N GLU A 11 -18.05 -18.00 -11.31
CA GLU A 11 -19.39 -17.54 -10.96
C GLU A 11 -19.82 -18.05 -9.59
N MET A 12 -19.54 -19.33 -9.30
CA MET A 12 -19.82 -19.95 -8.01
C MET A 12 -19.05 -19.28 -6.87
N GLN A 13 -17.74 -19.05 -7.05
CA GLN A 13 -16.91 -18.33 -6.07
C GLN A 13 -17.45 -16.92 -5.85
N GLY A 14 -17.78 -16.19 -6.92
CA GLY A 14 -18.31 -14.84 -6.84
C GLY A 14 -19.60 -14.79 -6.02
N LYS A 15 -20.55 -15.69 -6.30
CA LYS A 15 -21.84 -15.74 -5.60
C LYS A 15 -21.69 -16.15 -4.13
N LEU A 16 -20.88 -17.17 -3.82
CA LEU A 16 -20.61 -17.53 -2.43
C LEU A 16 -19.93 -16.39 -1.67
N SER A 17 -18.97 -15.70 -2.30
CA SER A 17 -18.30 -14.55 -1.66
C SER A 17 -19.23 -13.35 -1.47
N GLN A 18 -20.19 -13.14 -2.36
CA GLN A 18 -21.11 -12.01 -2.28
C GLN A 18 -22.27 -12.25 -1.30
N TYR A 19 -22.88 -13.44 -1.31
CA TYR A 19 -24.13 -13.71 -0.61
C TYR A 19 -24.00 -14.47 0.71
N PHE A 20 -22.80 -14.95 1.05
CA PHE A 20 -22.51 -15.65 2.30
C PHE A 20 -21.47 -14.88 3.12
N SER A 21 -21.69 -14.77 4.43
CA SER A 21 -20.71 -14.30 5.41
C SER A 21 -19.68 -15.40 5.73
N GLY A 22 -18.61 -15.06 6.46
CA GLY A 22 -17.61 -16.05 6.87
C GLY A 22 -18.21 -17.16 7.75
N GLU A 23 -19.03 -16.78 8.72
CA GLU A 23 -19.74 -17.70 9.61
C GLU A 23 -20.76 -18.58 8.86
N GLU A 24 -21.41 -18.04 7.83
CA GLU A 24 -22.32 -18.80 6.99
C GLU A 24 -21.57 -19.82 6.11
N ILE A 25 -20.34 -19.51 5.67
CA ILE A 25 -19.49 -20.48 4.96
C ILE A 25 -19.00 -21.57 5.90
N GLU A 26 -18.66 -21.24 7.14
CA GLU A 26 -18.31 -22.23 8.17
C GLU A 26 -19.48 -23.17 8.45
N THR A 27 -20.68 -22.60 8.63
CA THR A 27 -21.92 -23.37 8.79
C THR A 27 -22.20 -24.25 7.58
N LEU A 28 -21.99 -23.73 6.36
CA LEU A 28 -22.18 -24.47 5.12
C LEU A 28 -21.18 -25.63 5.02
N ALA A 29 -19.91 -25.41 5.35
CA ALA A 29 -18.89 -26.47 5.39
C ALA A 29 -19.29 -27.58 6.37
N PHE A 30 -19.72 -27.20 7.58
CA PHE A 30 -20.19 -28.13 8.60
C PHE A 30 -21.39 -28.97 8.12
N VAL A 31 -22.41 -28.35 7.53
CA VAL A 31 -23.59 -29.05 6.98
C VAL A 31 -23.21 -30.02 5.86
N LEU A 32 -22.19 -29.69 5.07
CA LEU A 32 -21.67 -30.55 4.01
C LEU A 32 -20.76 -31.66 4.54
N GLY A 33 -20.47 -31.70 5.84
CA GLY A 33 -19.57 -32.65 6.47
C GLY A 33 -18.10 -32.40 6.14
N VAL A 34 -17.74 -31.15 5.86
CA VAL A 34 -16.37 -30.72 5.62
C VAL A 34 -15.87 -29.98 6.85
N ASP A 35 -14.71 -30.39 7.35
CA ASP A 35 -14.06 -29.71 8.46
C ASP A 35 -13.55 -28.33 7.98
N TYR A 36 -14.16 -27.26 8.51
CA TYR A 36 -13.81 -25.89 8.13
C TYR A 36 -12.36 -25.55 8.48
N ASP A 37 -11.81 -26.09 9.56
CA ASP A 37 -10.43 -25.84 9.97
C ASP A 37 -9.42 -26.52 9.04
N SER A 38 -9.80 -27.65 8.43
CA SER A 38 -8.99 -28.34 7.41
C SER A 38 -8.89 -27.57 6.09
N LEU A 39 -9.80 -26.62 5.83
CA LEU A 39 -9.79 -25.82 4.60
C LEU A 39 -8.60 -24.85 4.57
N ARG A 40 -7.94 -24.75 3.41
CA ARG A 40 -6.79 -23.88 3.22
C ARG A 40 -7.16 -22.39 3.26
N GLY A 41 -6.28 -21.59 3.87
CA GLY A 41 -6.36 -20.14 3.90
C GLY A 41 -7.11 -19.58 5.11
N GLY A 42 -6.78 -18.34 5.50
CA GLY A 42 -7.36 -17.66 6.68
C GLY A 42 -8.41 -16.61 6.34
N THR A 43 -8.76 -16.43 5.07
CA THR A 43 -9.71 -15.41 4.61
C THR A 43 -10.95 -16.06 4.00
N LYS A 44 -12.11 -15.40 4.07
CA LYS A 44 -13.36 -15.91 3.49
C LYS A 44 -13.21 -16.38 2.02
N PRO A 45 -12.59 -15.61 1.10
CA PRO A 45 -12.42 -16.07 -0.28
C PRO A 45 -11.53 -17.31 -0.41
N THR A 46 -10.48 -17.42 0.41
CA THR A 46 -9.57 -18.58 0.37
C THR A 46 -10.23 -19.84 0.91
N LYS A 47 -11.01 -19.72 2.00
CA LYS A 47 -11.85 -20.79 2.54
C LYS A 47 -12.93 -21.25 1.56
N ILE A 48 -13.62 -20.32 0.89
CA ILE A 48 -14.60 -20.63 -0.18
C ILE A 48 -13.94 -21.44 -1.30
N ASN A 49 -12.77 -21.00 -1.78
CA ASN A 49 -12.06 -21.70 -2.84
C ASN A 49 -11.63 -23.11 -2.42
N SER A 50 -11.12 -23.24 -1.18
CA SER A 50 -10.76 -24.55 -0.64
C SER A 50 -11.99 -25.47 -0.51
N LEU A 51 -13.14 -24.93 -0.09
CA LEU A 51 -14.39 -25.69 0.00
C LEU A 51 -14.87 -26.15 -1.38
N ILE A 52 -14.90 -25.26 -2.37
CA ILE A 52 -15.28 -25.61 -3.75
C ILE A 52 -14.34 -26.69 -4.30
N ALA A 53 -13.02 -26.56 -4.11
CA ALA A 53 -12.04 -27.52 -4.57
C ALA A 53 -12.15 -28.89 -3.88
N GLU A 54 -12.44 -28.91 -2.58
CA GLU A 54 -12.70 -30.14 -1.82
C GLU A 54 -13.97 -30.83 -2.31
N MET A 55 -15.06 -30.08 -2.48
CA MET A 55 -16.33 -30.62 -2.95
C MET A 55 -16.24 -31.11 -4.40
N ALA A 56 -15.49 -30.42 -5.25
CA ALA A 56 -15.22 -30.83 -6.61
C ALA A 56 -14.38 -32.10 -6.69
N ARG A 57 -13.32 -32.23 -5.87
CA ARG A 57 -12.47 -33.43 -5.84
C ARG A 57 -13.25 -34.67 -5.41
N ASN A 58 -14.21 -34.49 -4.51
CA ASN A 58 -15.06 -35.56 -4.02
C ASN A 58 -16.33 -35.78 -4.86
N GLY A 59 -16.51 -35.06 -5.98
CA GLY A 59 -17.71 -35.17 -6.82
C GLY A 59 -19.01 -34.69 -6.15
N ARG A 60 -18.91 -33.87 -5.10
CA ARG A 60 -20.03 -33.40 -4.26
C ARG A 60 -20.46 -31.96 -4.57
N LEU A 61 -20.04 -31.36 -5.69
CA LEU A 61 -20.41 -29.98 -6.07
C LEU A 61 -21.92 -29.74 -6.08
N GLU A 62 -22.69 -30.71 -6.56
CA GLU A 62 -24.16 -30.62 -6.55
C GLU A 62 -24.73 -30.51 -5.14
N SER A 63 -24.11 -31.15 -4.14
CA SER A 63 -24.54 -31.05 -2.75
C SER A 63 -24.33 -29.65 -2.21
N LEU A 64 -23.19 -29.03 -2.54
CA LEU A 64 -22.89 -27.63 -2.19
C LEU A 64 -23.87 -26.66 -2.88
N LEU A 65 -24.15 -26.84 -4.17
CA LEU A 65 -25.14 -26.01 -4.88
C LEU A 65 -26.56 -26.18 -4.35
N ARG A 66 -26.96 -27.41 -3.99
CA ARG A 66 -28.28 -27.68 -3.41
C ARG A 66 -28.48 -26.93 -2.10
N GLU A 67 -27.47 -26.96 -1.23
CA GLU A 67 -27.54 -26.26 0.04
C GLU A 67 -27.46 -24.73 -0.15
N ALA A 68 -26.63 -24.25 -1.09
CA ALA A 68 -26.59 -22.83 -1.45
C ALA A 68 -27.94 -22.31 -1.98
N ARG A 69 -28.60 -23.06 -2.87
CA ARG A 69 -29.95 -22.78 -3.39
C ARG A 69 -31.00 -22.77 -2.30
N ARG A 70 -30.90 -23.69 -1.34
CA ARG A 70 -31.83 -23.78 -0.21
C ARG A 70 -31.73 -22.56 0.71
N GLN A 71 -30.51 -22.11 1.02
CA GLN A 71 -30.29 -20.96 1.90
C GLN A 71 -30.50 -19.61 1.19
N ARG A 72 -30.34 -19.59 -0.14
CA ARG A 72 -30.50 -18.41 -0.98
C ARG A 72 -31.35 -18.75 -2.21
N THR A 73 -32.65 -18.86 -1.98
CA THR A 73 -33.65 -19.10 -3.04
C THR A 73 -33.79 -17.92 -4.00
N ASN A 74 -33.46 -16.71 -3.56
CA ASN A 74 -33.55 -15.48 -4.35
C ASN A 74 -32.35 -15.28 -5.30
N VAL A 75 -31.33 -16.14 -5.24
CA VAL A 75 -30.12 -16.04 -6.07
C VAL A 75 -30.17 -17.14 -7.12
N THR A 76 -30.01 -16.79 -8.39
CA THR A 76 -29.82 -17.78 -9.46
C THR A 76 -28.44 -18.39 -9.30
N TRP A 77 -28.33 -19.71 -9.18
CA TRP A 77 -27.04 -20.41 -9.01
C TRP A 77 -26.67 -21.17 -10.29
N PRO A 78 -25.39 -21.13 -10.72
CA PRO A 78 -24.98 -21.83 -11.93
C PRO A 78 -25.14 -23.35 -11.77
N ASP A 79 -25.37 -24.05 -12.87
CA ASP A 79 -25.43 -25.51 -12.92
C ASP A 79 -24.05 -26.10 -13.24
N VAL A 80 -23.79 -27.30 -12.72
CA VAL A 80 -22.52 -28.00 -12.97
C VAL A 80 -22.48 -28.40 -14.45
N PRO A 81 -21.44 -28.02 -15.22
CA PRO A 81 -21.27 -28.48 -16.60
C PRO A 81 -21.14 -30.01 -16.68
N ALA A 82 -21.71 -30.61 -17.72
CA ALA A 82 -21.66 -32.08 -17.92
C ALA A 82 -20.23 -32.62 -18.12
N ASP A 83 -19.33 -31.78 -18.64
CA ASP A 83 -17.92 -32.05 -18.88
C ASP A 83 -17.01 -31.40 -17.82
N PHE A 84 -17.53 -31.21 -16.60
CA PHE A 84 -16.79 -30.55 -15.53
C PHE A 84 -15.44 -31.22 -15.27
N ALA A 85 -14.37 -30.44 -15.44
CA ALA A 85 -13.01 -30.88 -15.20
C ALA A 85 -12.32 -29.93 -14.21
N LEU A 86 -11.83 -30.49 -13.11
CA LEU A 86 -10.97 -29.76 -12.20
C LEU A 86 -9.68 -29.28 -12.91
N PRO A 87 -9.11 -28.15 -12.48
CA PRO A 87 -7.73 -27.82 -12.84
C PRO A 87 -6.84 -28.97 -12.33
N GLN A 88 -6.21 -29.71 -13.25
CA GLN A 88 -5.16 -30.65 -12.86
C GLN A 88 -3.96 -29.82 -12.39
N GLY A 89 -3.83 -29.65 -11.07
CA GLY A 89 -2.57 -29.26 -10.48
C GLY A 89 -1.57 -30.37 -10.76
N SER A 90 -0.39 -30.01 -11.27
CA SER A 90 0.74 -30.91 -11.39
C SER A 90 0.89 -31.72 -10.10
N SER A 91 0.76 -33.03 -10.22
CA SER A 91 1.00 -33.96 -9.14
C SER A 91 2.47 -33.83 -8.70
N GLY A 92 2.69 -33.34 -7.48
CA GLY A 92 3.94 -33.55 -6.75
C GLY A 92 4.93 -32.38 -6.73
N SER A 93 4.85 -31.55 -5.70
CA SER A 93 5.97 -31.27 -4.78
C SER A 93 5.44 -30.42 -3.62
N GLU A 94 5.76 -30.81 -2.38
CA GLU A 94 5.38 -30.11 -1.13
C GLU A 94 6.12 -28.77 -0.92
N THR A 95 6.62 -28.15 -1.98
CA THR A 95 7.42 -26.92 -1.93
C THR A 95 6.88 -25.77 -2.78
N ASP A 96 5.79 -25.97 -3.52
CA ASP A 96 5.17 -24.89 -4.30
C ASP A 96 4.14 -24.11 -3.47
N GLY A 97 4.44 -22.83 -3.28
CA GLY A 97 3.59 -21.86 -2.61
C GLY A 97 2.17 -21.84 -3.18
N ALA A 98 1.21 -21.49 -2.32
CA ALA A 98 -0.21 -21.44 -2.61
C ALA A 98 -0.49 -20.88 -4.01
N THR A 99 -0.94 -21.73 -4.93
CA THR A 99 -1.49 -21.28 -6.20
C THR A 99 -2.75 -20.47 -5.88
N ILE A 100 -2.62 -19.14 -5.87
CA ILE A 100 -3.77 -18.25 -5.95
C ILE A 100 -4.30 -18.40 -7.35
N TYR A 101 -5.31 -19.25 -7.49
CA TYR A 101 -6.06 -19.37 -8.73
C TYR A 101 -6.72 -18.02 -9.00
N HIS A 102 -6.27 -17.33 -10.05
CA HIS A 102 -6.88 -16.11 -10.53
C HIS A 102 -8.14 -16.48 -11.34
N ILE A 103 -9.24 -16.78 -10.63
CA ILE A 103 -10.45 -17.39 -11.21
C ILE A 103 -11.43 -16.33 -11.75
N ALA A 104 -11.36 -15.06 -11.35
CA ALA A 104 -12.11 -13.98 -11.98
C ALA A 104 -11.44 -12.62 -11.76
N SER A 105 -11.47 -11.75 -12.77
CA SER A 105 -11.38 -10.32 -12.57
C SER A 105 -12.69 -9.82 -11.94
N LEU A 106 -12.65 -9.57 -10.63
CA LEU A 106 -13.74 -8.88 -9.94
C LEU A 106 -13.73 -7.41 -10.38
N ASN A 107 -14.53 -7.09 -11.40
CA ASN A 107 -14.85 -5.71 -11.74
C ASN A 107 -15.86 -5.15 -10.72
N THR A 108 -15.37 -4.83 -9.52
CA THR A 108 -16.13 -3.99 -8.59
C THR A 108 -16.01 -2.55 -9.08
N GLY A 109 -17.14 -1.88 -9.34
CA GLY A 109 -17.19 -0.49 -9.82
C GLY A 109 -16.52 0.54 -8.91
N GLY A 110 -16.05 0.12 -7.73
CA GLY A 110 -14.99 0.76 -6.95
C GLY A 110 -13.95 -0.31 -6.60
N GLY A 111 -12.66 0.01 -6.71
CA GLY A 111 -11.56 -0.98 -6.63
C GLY A 111 -11.61 -1.92 -5.43
N ALA A 112 -11.13 -3.15 -5.62
CA ALA A 112 -11.10 -4.18 -4.59
C ALA A 112 -10.23 -3.75 -3.39
N PHE A 113 -10.81 -3.75 -2.20
CA PHE A 113 -10.13 -3.45 -0.94
C PHE A 113 -9.82 -4.76 -0.21
N VAL A 114 -8.56 -5.03 0.10
CA VAL A 114 -8.14 -6.15 0.95
C VAL A 114 -7.81 -5.59 2.33
N GLY A 115 -8.70 -5.79 3.29
CA GLY A 115 -8.60 -5.25 4.66
C GLY A 115 -7.82 -6.12 5.66
N GLY A 116 -6.92 -6.99 5.18
CA GLY A 116 -6.15 -7.92 6.02
C GLY A 116 -4.67 -7.99 5.63
N SER A 117 -3.84 -8.55 6.50
CA SER A 117 -2.42 -8.78 6.20
C SER A 117 -2.26 -9.77 5.05
N VAL A 118 -1.46 -9.40 4.06
CA VAL A 118 -1.09 -10.26 2.93
C VAL A 118 0.29 -10.85 3.24
N THR A 119 0.35 -12.17 3.42
CA THR A 119 1.62 -12.89 3.56
C THR A 119 1.87 -13.65 2.26
N ALA A 120 2.92 -13.29 1.53
CA ALA A 120 3.36 -13.99 0.32
C ALA A 120 4.75 -14.58 0.53
N GLY A 121 4.95 -15.82 0.05
CA GLY A 121 6.24 -16.52 0.09
C GLY A 121 7.19 -16.15 -1.05
N GLY A 122 6.89 -15.09 -1.79
CA GLY A 122 7.66 -14.55 -2.91
C GLY A 122 7.34 -13.06 -3.11
N ASP A 123 7.91 -12.42 -4.13
CA ASP A 123 7.70 -10.99 -4.38
C ASP A 123 6.22 -10.65 -4.57
N VAL A 124 5.75 -9.66 -3.82
CA VAL A 124 4.40 -9.11 -3.96
C VAL A 124 4.43 -8.02 -5.02
N GLU A 125 3.99 -8.33 -6.23
CA GLU A 125 3.84 -7.32 -7.29
C GLU A 125 2.55 -6.53 -7.09
N ALA A 126 2.61 -5.51 -6.25
CA ALA A 126 1.51 -4.56 -6.05
C ALA A 126 1.69 -3.35 -6.97
N GLY A 127 1.24 -3.42 -8.24
CA GLY A 127 1.33 -2.21 -9.08
C GLY A 127 1.04 -2.26 -10.57
N SER A 128 0.78 -3.39 -11.23
CA SER A 128 0.54 -3.35 -12.69
C SER A 128 -0.91 -2.97 -13.03
N LYS A 129 -1.19 -1.67 -13.12
CA LYS A 129 -2.40 -1.14 -13.75
C LYS A 129 -2.10 -0.82 -15.21
N ASN A 130 -2.55 -1.68 -16.13
CA ASN A 130 -2.53 -1.34 -17.56
C ASN A 130 -3.69 -0.39 -17.85
N VAL A 131 -3.40 0.91 -17.91
CA VAL A 131 -4.32 1.92 -18.44
C VAL A 131 -3.84 2.27 -19.84
N GLY A 132 -4.70 2.10 -20.84
CA GLY A 132 -4.41 2.55 -22.20
C GLY A 132 -4.24 4.07 -22.21
N GLY A 133 -3.00 4.52 -22.28
CA GLY A 133 -2.62 5.92 -22.49
C GLY A 133 -2.77 6.81 -21.25
N ASP A 134 -1.87 6.69 -20.28
CA ASP A 134 -1.05 7.84 -19.84
C ASP A 134 -0.01 7.39 -18.81
N GLU A 135 1.16 8.00 -18.90
CA GLU A 135 2.35 7.76 -18.09
C GLU A 135 2.06 8.04 -16.60
N ILE A 136 2.13 7.01 -15.74
CA ILE A 136 2.08 7.19 -14.28
C ILE A 136 3.45 7.70 -13.80
N LYS A 137 3.62 9.02 -13.77
CA LYS A 137 4.65 9.68 -12.96
C LYS A 137 4.11 9.90 -11.55
N GLY A 138 4.39 8.97 -10.65
CA GLY A 138 4.10 9.13 -9.23
C GLY A 138 3.84 7.80 -8.53
N SER A 139 4.87 7.25 -7.89
CA SER A 139 4.76 6.08 -7.03
C SER A 139 3.83 6.38 -5.85
N LYS A 140 2.67 5.69 -5.84
CA LYS A 140 1.74 5.67 -4.72
C LYS A 140 2.28 4.73 -3.64
N TYR A 141 3.05 5.26 -2.70
CA TYR A 141 3.49 4.51 -1.53
C TYR A 141 2.31 4.25 -0.58
N VAL A 142 2.03 2.97 -0.33
CA VAL A 142 1.04 2.50 0.64
C VAL A 142 1.61 2.73 2.05
N MET A 143 0.99 3.64 2.81
CA MET A 143 1.29 3.88 4.23
C MET A 143 0.78 2.70 5.07
N SER A 144 1.56 1.62 5.11
CA SER A 144 1.42 0.56 6.10
C SER A 144 2.74 0.42 6.85
N GLY A 145 2.77 0.97 8.07
CA GLY A 145 3.46 0.38 9.21
C GLY A 145 4.98 0.16 9.21
N ASP A 146 5.76 0.56 8.20
CA ASP A 146 7.22 0.39 8.25
C ASP A 146 7.92 1.74 8.51
N PHE A 147 8.47 1.91 9.71
CA PHE A 147 9.34 3.04 10.06
C PHE A 147 10.47 3.23 9.04
N ARG A 148 10.90 2.16 8.35
CA ARG A 148 11.85 2.23 7.24
C ARG A 148 11.31 3.00 6.04
N GLY A 149 10.02 2.90 5.73
CA GLY A 149 9.36 3.69 4.69
C GLY A 149 9.26 5.17 5.04
N ALA A 150 9.00 5.51 6.31
CA ALA A 150 9.03 6.88 6.78
C ALA A 150 10.45 7.47 6.71
N MET A 151 11.48 6.70 7.11
CA MET A 151 12.88 7.14 6.96
C MET A 151 13.29 7.31 5.49
N LEU A 152 12.97 6.38 4.60
CA LEU A 152 13.23 6.53 3.15
C LEU A 152 12.55 7.77 2.57
N ASN A 153 11.33 8.09 3.03
CA ASN A 153 10.60 9.28 2.61
C ASN A 153 11.23 10.58 3.16
N ILE A 154 11.72 10.59 4.41
CA ILE A 154 12.47 11.72 4.99
C ILE A 154 13.77 11.96 4.22
N GLU A 155 14.55 10.90 3.96
CA GLU A 155 15.80 11.00 3.22
C GLU A 155 15.59 11.53 1.80
N SER A 156 14.65 10.94 1.05
CA SER A 156 14.34 11.38 -0.31
C SER A 156 13.87 12.84 -0.36
N ARG A 157 13.06 13.27 0.62
CA ARG A 157 12.63 14.68 0.69
C ARG A 157 13.78 15.62 1.00
N LEU A 158 14.70 15.26 1.89
CA LEU A 158 15.87 16.08 2.18
C LEU A 158 16.86 16.14 1.01
N ASP A 159 16.98 15.07 0.23
CA ASP A 159 17.76 15.07 -1.00
C ASP A 159 17.13 16.00 -2.05
N ASN A 160 15.79 15.98 -2.19
CA ASN A 160 15.06 16.94 -3.02
C ASN A 160 15.22 18.38 -2.53
N VAL A 161 15.16 18.63 -1.22
CA VAL A 161 15.42 19.95 -0.63
C VAL A 161 16.83 20.42 -0.97
N THR A 162 17.83 19.55 -0.84
CA THR A 162 19.23 19.87 -1.16
C THR A 162 19.36 20.25 -2.63
N GLN A 163 18.75 19.48 -3.54
CA GLN A 163 18.75 19.76 -4.97
C GLN A 163 18.06 21.09 -5.30
N THR A 164 16.90 21.33 -4.67
CA THR A 164 16.09 22.54 -4.87
C THR A 164 16.87 23.77 -4.42
N LEU A 165 17.39 23.76 -3.20
CA LEU A 165 18.24 24.83 -2.68
C LEU A 165 19.55 25.01 -3.47
N GLY A 166 20.09 23.95 -4.07
CA GLY A 166 21.22 24.04 -4.99
C GLY A 166 20.89 24.76 -6.30
N ALA A 167 19.64 24.69 -6.75
CA ALA A 167 19.13 25.39 -7.94
C ALA A 167 18.80 26.88 -7.66
N LEU A 168 18.92 27.34 -6.43
CA LEU A 168 18.55 28.69 -6.03
C LEU A 168 19.39 29.73 -6.82
N PRO A 169 18.75 30.60 -7.62
CA PRO A 169 19.46 31.41 -8.61
C PRO A 169 20.26 32.56 -8.00
N ALA A 170 19.80 33.10 -6.87
CA ALA A 170 20.44 34.21 -6.17
C ALA A 170 21.60 33.79 -5.23
N ALA A 171 21.78 32.48 -4.98
CA ALA A 171 22.77 31.98 -4.04
C ALA A 171 24.19 31.94 -4.64
N GLN A 172 25.18 32.43 -3.89
CA GLN A 172 26.59 32.27 -4.20
C GLN A 172 27.04 30.80 -4.01
N PRO A 173 28.14 30.37 -4.67
CA PRO A 173 28.66 29.00 -4.53
C PRO A 173 28.88 28.57 -3.06
N ASP A 174 29.49 29.43 -2.26
CA ASP A 174 29.76 29.16 -0.84
C ASP A 174 28.46 29.02 -0.03
N GLN A 175 27.43 29.81 -0.36
CA GLN A 175 26.11 29.72 0.28
C GLN A 175 25.38 28.44 -0.09
N LYS A 176 25.50 27.99 -1.35
CA LYS A 176 24.94 26.71 -1.80
C LYS A 176 25.61 25.54 -1.10
N GLU A 177 26.94 25.59 -0.96
CA GLU A 177 27.69 24.58 -0.22
C GLU A 177 27.29 24.55 1.25
N GLN A 178 27.16 25.72 1.89
CA GLN A 178 26.72 25.83 3.28
C GLN A 178 25.28 25.31 3.47
N LEU A 179 24.34 25.61 2.56
CA LEU A 179 22.99 25.05 2.60
C LEU A 179 23.03 23.52 2.47
N ALA A 180 23.82 22.98 1.55
CA ALA A 180 23.96 21.54 1.39
C ALA A 180 24.54 20.86 2.65
N GLN A 181 25.53 21.48 3.29
CA GLN A 181 26.11 21.00 4.55
C GLN A 181 25.06 20.99 5.68
N LEU A 182 24.31 22.07 5.85
CA LEU A 182 23.26 22.18 6.88
C LEU A 182 22.14 21.15 6.67
N VAL A 183 21.68 20.95 5.43
CA VAL A 183 20.65 19.96 5.11
C VAL A 183 21.17 18.53 5.30
N ALA A 184 22.42 18.26 4.93
CA ALA A 184 23.06 16.96 5.17
C ALA A 184 23.23 16.66 6.67
N GLU A 185 23.57 17.66 7.48
CA GLU A 185 23.61 17.50 8.94
C GLU A 185 22.23 17.28 9.53
N LEU A 186 21.22 18.02 9.07
CA LEU A 186 19.82 17.81 9.46
C LEU A 186 19.37 16.38 9.11
N LYS A 187 19.72 15.86 7.92
CA LYS A 187 19.45 14.47 7.53
C LYS A 187 20.02 13.47 8.52
N ARG A 188 21.30 13.62 8.90
CA ARG A 188 21.95 12.74 9.89
C ARG A 188 21.24 12.77 11.24
N VAL A 189 20.86 13.97 11.69
CA VAL A 189 20.17 14.18 12.97
C VAL A 189 18.76 13.57 12.94
N LEU A 190 18.00 13.79 11.86
CA LEU A 190 16.64 13.23 11.73
C LEU A 190 16.65 11.71 11.59
N ASN A 191 17.71 11.12 11.01
CA ASN A 191 17.87 9.66 10.94
C ASN A 191 18.11 8.99 12.31
N GLN A 192 18.46 9.76 13.33
CA GLN A 192 18.65 9.27 14.70
C GLN A 192 17.35 9.37 15.53
N ILE A 193 16.27 9.91 14.97
CA ILE A 193 15.00 10.10 15.67
C ILE A 193 14.29 8.76 15.90
N ALA A 194 13.68 8.62 17.08
CA ALA A 194 12.90 7.44 17.41
C ALA A 194 11.64 7.31 16.53
N PRO A 195 11.16 6.08 16.25
CA PRO A 195 9.98 5.85 15.41
C PRO A 195 8.71 6.59 15.80
N GLN A 196 8.56 6.87 17.09
CA GLN A 196 7.41 7.57 17.65
C GLN A 196 7.33 9.04 17.22
N GLN A 197 8.45 9.62 16.77
CA GLN A 197 8.55 11.02 16.32
C GLN A 197 8.73 11.15 14.80
N ALA A 198 8.62 10.04 14.06
CA ALA A 198 8.78 10.03 12.61
C ALA A 198 7.75 10.93 11.90
N SER A 199 6.54 11.03 12.45
CA SER A 199 5.47 11.90 11.93
C SER A 199 5.84 13.40 12.04
N GLU A 200 6.40 13.80 13.18
CA GLU A 200 6.88 15.16 13.43
C GLU A 200 8.08 15.49 12.54
N ALA A 201 9.00 14.55 12.37
CA ALA A 201 10.15 14.67 11.46
C ALA A 201 9.69 14.81 10.00
N GLU A 202 8.75 13.99 9.53
CA GLU A 202 8.18 14.11 8.18
C GLU A 202 7.50 15.47 7.98
N THR A 203 6.75 15.93 8.99
CA THR A 203 6.10 17.25 8.96
C THR A 203 7.12 18.38 8.85
N LEU A 204 8.23 18.31 9.60
CA LEU A 204 9.32 19.28 9.52
C LEU A 204 9.91 19.30 8.11
N VAL A 205 10.32 18.15 7.59
CA VAL A 205 10.96 18.05 6.27
C VAL A 205 10.04 18.52 5.15
N ARG A 206 8.74 18.20 5.22
CA ARG A 206 7.75 18.69 4.26
C ARG A 206 7.65 20.23 4.25
N ARG A 207 7.73 20.86 5.41
CA ARG A 207 7.70 22.33 5.53
C ARG A 207 8.99 22.97 5.03
N ILE A 208 10.14 22.32 5.23
CA ILE A 208 11.42 22.76 4.66
C ILE A 208 11.37 22.68 3.13
N GLY A 209 10.75 21.64 2.57
CA GLY A 209 10.45 21.55 1.13
C GLY A 209 9.67 22.75 0.62
N ALA A 210 8.55 23.07 1.25
CA ALA A 210 7.75 24.24 0.87
C ALA A 210 8.54 25.57 0.95
N LEU A 211 9.38 25.74 1.97
CA LEU A 211 10.28 26.88 2.08
C LEU A 211 11.27 26.93 0.91
N ALA A 212 11.87 25.79 0.54
CA ALA A 212 12.81 25.71 -0.57
C ALA A 212 12.14 25.97 -1.93
N ASP A 213 10.92 25.47 -2.14
CA ASP A 213 10.14 25.69 -3.35
C ASP A 213 9.82 27.18 -3.53
N GLU A 214 9.33 27.84 -2.48
CA GLU A 214 9.06 29.29 -2.50
C GLU A 214 10.35 30.09 -2.74
N ALA A 215 11.43 29.69 -2.06
CA ALA A 215 12.74 30.34 -2.17
C ALA A 215 13.37 30.24 -3.56
N THR A 216 12.99 29.23 -4.34
CA THR A 216 13.54 28.95 -5.68
C THR A 216 12.56 29.30 -6.80
N ALA A 217 11.37 29.79 -6.46
CA ALA A 217 10.40 30.27 -7.43
C ALA A 217 11.00 31.37 -8.33
N ALA A 218 10.43 31.53 -9.53
CA ALA A 218 10.89 32.55 -10.49
C ALA A 218 10.83 33.97 -9.89
N HIS A 219 9.88 34.22 -8.99
CA HIS A 219 9.73 35.45 -8.21
C HIS A 219 9.46 35.07 -6.75
N PRO A 220 10.50 34.87 -5.93
CA PRO A 220 10.33 34.50 -4.53
C PRO A 220 9.63 35.62 -3.75
N ASP A 221 8.57 35.28 -3.01
CA ASP A 221 7.93 36.22 -2.08
C ASP A 221 8.62 36.19 -0.72
N ARG A 222 9.24 37.33 -0.36
CA ARG A 222 9.97 37.51 0.91
C ARG A 222 9.09 37.32 2.14
N GLU A 223 7.85 37.79 2.07
CA GLU A 223 6.90 37.65 3.18
C GLU A 223 6.52 36.18 3.33
N ALA A 224 6.24 35.50 2.22
CA ALA A 224 5.94 34.07 2.20
C ALA A 224 7.11 33.21 2.73
N VAL A 225 8.36 33.51 2.33
CA VAL A 225 9.57 32.84 2.83
C VAL A 225 9.70 33.01 4.35
N ARG A 226 9.43 34.21 4.86
CA ARG A 226 9.49 34.51 6.30
C ARG A 226 8.41 33.74 7.07
N ASP A 227 7.19 33.73 6.57
CA ASP A 227 6.06 33.01 7.17
C ASP A 227 6.30 31.50 7.18
N LEU A 228 6.78 30.95 6.06
CA LEU A 228 7.19 29.55 5.96
C LEU A 228 8.35 29.25 6.93
N GLY A 229 9.32 30.16 7.07
CA GLY A 229 10.39 30.05 8.07
C GLY A 229 9.84 29.88 9.50
N GLU A 230 8.87 30.69 9.91
CA GLU A 230 8.23 30.57 11.23
C GLU A 230 7.43 29.26 11.38
N ILE A 231 6.76 28.81 10.32
CA ILE A 231 6.07 27.51 10.28
C ILE A 231 7.06 26.35 10.43
N VAL A 232 8.23 26.44 9.81
CA VAL A 232 9.32 25.46 9.91
C VAL A 232 9.91 25.47 11.33
N LYS A 233 10.21 26.63 11.91
CA LYS A 233 10.68 26.75 13.32
C LYS A 233 9.71 26.11 14.30
N ARG A 234 8.40 26.35 14.13
CA ARG A 234 7.37 25.73 14.98
C ARG A 234 7.33 24.21 14.85
N ALA A 235 7.62 23.66 13.68
CA ALA A 235 7.74 22.21 13.51
C ALA A 235 9.00 21.66 14.19
N ALA A 236 10.14 22.35 14.05
CA ALA A 236 11.39 22.00 14.73
C ALA A 236 11.26 22.02 16.25
N ALA A 237 10.51 22.99 16.81
CA ALA A 237 10.26 23.09 18.24
C ALA A 237 9.56 21.86 18.84
N LYS A 238 8.79 21.10 18.04
CA LYS A 238 8.16 19.84 18.49
C LYS A 238 9.17 18.70 18.65
N LEU A 239 10.28 18.75 17.93
CA LEU A 239 11.36 17.76 18.00
C LEU A 239 12.45 18.16 19.00
N ALA A 240 12.54 19.44 19.34
CA ALA A 240 13.55 20.00 20.25
C ALA A 240 13.65 19.30 21.62
N PRO A 241 12.56 18.82 22.27
CA PRO A 241 12.66 18.11 23.55
C PRO A 241 13.49 16.82 23.49
N THR A 242 13.60 16.22 22.29
CA THR A 242 14.29 14.95 22.09
C THR A 242 15.59 15.14 21.30
N VAL A 243 15.60 16.06 20.34
CA VAL A 243 16.76 16.36 19.51
C VAL A 243 16.95 17.88 19.39
N PRO A 244 17.60 18.53 20.37
CA PRO A 244 17.72 19.98 20.44
C PRO A 244 18.45 20.61 19.24
N THR A 245 19.42 19.89 18.67
CA THR A 245 20.21 20.31 17.50
C THR A 245 19.36 20.58 16.26
N VAL A 246 18.19 19.94 16.13
CA VAL A 246 17.25 20.20 15.02
C VAL A 246 16.86 21.67 14.96
N MET A 247 16.64 22.31 16.11
CA MET A 247 16.21 23.70 16.15
C MET A 247 17.30 24.66 15.67
N THR A 248 18.56 24.40 16.06
CA THR A 248 19.72 25.20 15.62
C THR A 248 19.93 25.06 14.11
N LEU A 249 19.93 23.83 13.59
CA LEU A 249 20.15 23.58 12.15
C LEU A 249 19.06 24.23 11.30
N VAL A 250 17.79 24.07 11.72
CA VAL A 250 16.65 24.67 11.04
C VAL A 250 16.73 26.19 11.06
N ALA A 251 17.10 26.80 12.19
CA ALA A 251 17.28 28.25 12.27
C ALA A 251 18.36 28.74 11.29
N SER A 252 19.51 28.08 11.23
CA SER A 252 20.59 28.42 10.30
C SER A 252 20.18 28.28 8.83
N ILE A 253 19.40 27.24 8.48
CA ILE A 253 18.86 27.09 7.12
C ILE A 253 17.95 28.27 6.76
N ILE A 254 17.02 28.61 7.65
CA ILE A 254 16.06 29.70 7.41
C ILE A 254 16.78 31.05 7.29
N GLU A 255 17.72 31.33 8.18
CA GLU A 255 18.51 32.57 8.14
C GLU A 255 19.30 32.70 6.84
N LEU A 256 19.94 31.61 6.40
CA LEU A 256 20.71 31.61 5.16
C LEU A 256 19.81 31.77 3.93
N VAL A 257 18.68 31.07 3.87
CA VAL A 257 17.69 31.22 2.78
C VAL A 257 17.14 32.64 2.74
N ALA A 258 16.75 33.20 3.88
CA ALA A 258 16.26 34.58 3.96
C ALA A 258 17.34 35.60 3.53
N ALA A 259 18.60 35.41 3.94
CA ALA A 259 19.70 36.28 3.56
C ALA A 259 19.99 36.26 2.04
N ILE A 260 19.74 35.13 1.37
CA ILE A 260 19.92 35.02 -0.09
C ILE A 260 18.81 35.75 -0.85
N ILE A 261 17.57 35.68 -0.36
CA ILE A 261 16.41 36.29 -1.03
C ILE A 261 16.32 37.81 -0.75
N GLY A 262 16.88 38.23 0.38
CA GLY A 262 17.01 39.63 0.78
C GLY A 262 15.81 40.17 1.53
#